data_AF-A0A3N5GMA5-F1
#
_entry.id   AF-A0A3N5GMA5-F1
#
_cell.length_a   1.000
_cell.length_b   1.000
_cell.length_c   1.000
_cell.angle_alpha   90.00
_cell.angle_beta   90.00
_cell.angle_gamma   90.00
#
_symmetry.space_group_name_H-M   'P 1'
#
loop_
_entity.id
_entity.type
_entity.pdbx_description
1 polymer ?
#
loop_
_entity_poly.entity_id
_entity_poly.type
_entity_poly.pdbx_seq_one_letter_code
_entity_poly.pdbx_strand_id
1 'polypeptide(L)'
;MKKYTTIILVGIIVVLAAALTGVLVFLKNQPPQERAFQPLVEIKAMEPDSSKWGINFPNQWSSLQKTETNNIDTTYGGSSKFSHLERDPRQVILFAGYPFSKEYNDDRGHANAVKDVNEIKRINETTPATCYSCKSSNNPALWAEMGMEAYDAMLFSDMKPNIQNSIGCANCHEAGTLRLIVTNPALENALKAQGKEWTTFSRQEMRTVVCANCHVEYYFAGDHKFLTFPWEKGT
;
A
#
# COMPACT_ATOMS: atom_id res chain seq x y z
N MET A 1 -17.02 27.74 58.43
CA MET A 1 -17.18 27.75 56.96
C MET A 1 -16.02 27.07 56.24
N LYS A 2 -14.75 27.48 56.40
CA LYS A 2 -13.58 26.86 55.73
C LYS A 2 -13.47 25.32 55.85
N LYS A 3 -13.75 24.75 57.03
CA LYS A 3 -13.66 23.29 57.29
C LYS A 3 -14.66 22.48 56.46
N TYR A 4 -15.87 23.01 56.24
CA TYR A 4 -16.88 22.36 55.41
C TYR A 4 -16.58 22.51 53.92
N THR A 5 -16.03 23.66 53.51
CA THR A 5 -15.60 23.89 52.12
C THR A 5 -14.52 22.90 51.69
N THR A 6 -13.53 22.62 52.55
CA THR A 6 -12.48 21.62 52.25
C THR A 6 -13.05 20.21 52.14
N ILE A 7 -13.97 19.81 53.03
CA ILE A 7 -14.62 18.50 52.99
C ILE A 7 -15.47 18.34 51.71
N ILE A 8 -16.19 19.38 51.32
CA ILE A 8 -16.99 19.38 50.09
C ILE A 8 -16.09 19.26 48.85
N LEU A 9 -14.99 20.02 48.78
CA LEU A 9 -14.03 19.94 47.67
C LEU A 9 -13.38 18.56 47.55
N VAL A 10 -12.94 17.98 48.66
CA VAL A 10 -12.39 16.61 48.68
C VAL A 10 -13.44 15.60 48.22
N GLY A 11 -14.68 15.73 48.69
CA GLY A 11 -15.80 14.88 48.24
C GLY A 11 -16.03 14.96 46.73
N ILE A 12 -16.04 16.17 46.16
CA ILE A 12 -16.20 16.37 44.71
C ILE A 12 -15.04 15.72 43.94
N ILE A 13 -13.80 15.90 44.38
CA ILE A 13 -12.62 15.31 43.72
C ILE A 13 -12.70 13.79 43.72
N VAL A 14 -13.08 13.16 44.84
CA VAL A 14 -13.21 11.70 44.93
C VAL A 14 -14.31 11.19 44.00
N VAL A 15 -15.45 11.88 43.93
CA VAL A 15 -16.55 11.51 43.03
C VAL A 15 -16.13 11.64 41.56
N LEU A 16 -15.45 12.73 41.19
CA LEU A 16 -14.96 12.92 39.82
C LEU A 16 -13.89 11.90 39.44
N ALA A 17 -12.98 11.55 40.35
CA ALA A 17 -11.97 10.52 40.13
C ALA A 17 -12.60 9.12 39.96
N ALA A 18 -13.60 8.78 40.77
CA ALA A 18 -14.35 7.54 40.64
C ALA A 18 -15.13 7.47 39.31
N ALA A 19 -15.78 8.58 38.93
CA ALA A 19 -16.51 8.68 37.66
C ALA A 19 -15.55 8.54 36.46
N LEU A 20 -14.41 9.24 36.46
CA LEU A 20 -13.41 9.14 35.41
C LEU A 20 -12.85 7.72 35.30
N THR A 21 -12.52 7.09 36.43
CA THR A 21 -12.02 5.71 36.47
C THR A 21 -13.06 4.74 35.92
N GLY A 22 -14.33 4.90 36.30
CA GLY A 22 -15.44 4.12 35.78
C GLY A 22 -15.60 4.26 34.26
N VAL A 23 -15.50 5.49 33.73
CA VAL A 23 -15.54 5.75 32.28
C VAL A 23 -14.35 5.12 31.56
N LEU A 24 -13.12 5.24 32.10
CA LEU A 24 -11.94 4.66 31.48
C LEU A 24 -11.99 3.13 31.48
N VAL A 25 -12.46 2.50 32.55
CA VAL A 25 -12.69 1.05 32.62
C VAL A 25 -13.79 0.62 31.64
N PHE A 26 -14.88 1.37 31.55
CA PHE A 26 -15.96 1.12 30.59
C PHE A 26 -15.46 1.21 29.14
N LEU A 27 -14.68 2.25 28.81
CA LEU A 27 -14.10 2.42 27.48
C LEU A 27 -13.09 1.32 27.14
N LYS A 28 -12.26 0.91 28.12
CA LYS A 28 -11.30 -0.20 27.95
C LYS A 28 -12.00 -1.55 27.74
N ASN A 29 -13.15 -1.75 28.36
CA ASN A 29 -13.92 -2.99 28.29
C ASN A 29 -15.00 -3.00 27.19
N GLN A 30 -15.11 -1.92 26.40
CA GLN A 30 -15.95 -1.99 25.22
C GLN A 30 -15.35 -3.02 24.25
N PRO A 31 -16.16 -3.95 23.72
CA PRO A 31 -15.70 -4.79 22.63
C PRO A 31 -15.23 -3.86 21.49
N PRO A 32 -14.19 -4.26 20.72
CA PRO A 32 -13.82 -3.53 19.52
C PRO A 32 -15.10 -3.26 18.74
N GLN A 33 -15.33 -2.00 18.34
CA GLN A 33 -16.44 -1.65 17.47
C GLN A 33 -16.29 -2.50 16.20
N GLU A 34 -17.03 -3.61 16.13
CA GLU A 34 -17.23 -4.32 14.89
C GLU A 34 -17.97 -3.33 14.01
N ARG A 35 -17.25 -2.70 13.08
CA ARG A 35 -17.87 -2.07 11.92
C ARG A 35 -18.42 -3.21 11.06
N ALA A 36 -19.42 -3.91 11.58
CA ALA A 36 -20.03 -5.06 10.97
C ALA A 36 -20.94 -4.56 9.86
N PHE A 37 -20.39 -4.45 8.64
CA PHE A 37 -21.20 -4.71 7.47
C PHE A 37 -21.30 -6.23 7.38
N GLN A 38 -22.51 -6.75 7.11
CA GLN A 38 -22.66 -8.17 6.81
C GLN A 38 -22.17 -8.37 5.37
N PRO A 39 -21.10 -9.16 5.11
CA PRO A 39 -20.65 -9.41 3.75
C PRO A 39 -21.73 -10.18 2.99
N LEU A 40 -22.02 -9.76 1.76
CA LEU A 40 -22.90 -10.48 0.84
C LEU A 40 -22.21 -11.75 0.29
N VAL A 41 -20.87 -11.67 0.13
CA VAL A 41 -20.03 -12.79 -0.32
C VAL A 41 -18.77 -12.89 0.53
N GLU A 42 -18.28 -14.12 0.71
CA GLU A 42 -16.98 -14.35 1.33
C GLU A 42 -15.85 -13.92 0.38
N ILE A 43 -14.90 -13.15 0.90
CA ILE A 43 -13.68 -12.77 0.18
C ILE A 43 -12.55 -13.63 0.72
N LYS A 44 -11.90 -14.40 -0.16
CA LYS A 44 -10.76 -15.24 0.21
C LYS A 44 -9.57 -14.38 0.66
N ALA A 45 -8.72 -14.95 1.51
CA ALA A 45 -7.44 -14.33 1.86
C ALA A 45 -6.65 -14.00 0.58
N MET A 46 -6.16 -12.76 0.48
CA MET A 46 -5.38 -12.25 -0.65
C MET A 46 -6.07 -12.39 -2.02
N GLU A 47 -7.41 -12.38 -2.08
CA GLU A 47 -8.17 -12.43 -3.32
C GLU A 47 -7.79 -11.27 -4.26
N PRO A 48 -7.14 -11.52 -5.41
CA PRO A 48 -6.61 -10.45 -6.25
C PRO A 48 -7.68 -9.73 -7.08
N ASP A 49 -8.79 -10.39 -7.41
CA ASP A 49 -9.85 -9.82 -8.23
C ASP A 49 -10.71 -8.84 -7.43
N SER A 50 -10.45 -7.55 -7.63
CA SER A 50 -11.15 -6.47 -6.92
C SER A 50 -12.64 -6.38 -7.25
N SER A 51 -13.12 -6.99 -8.33
CA SER A 51 -14.55 -7.02 -8.64
C SER A 51 -15.34 -7.85 -7.63
N LYS A 52 -14.75 -8.92 -7.09
CA LYS A 52 -15.34 -9.73 -6.02
C LYS A 52 -15.48 -8.94 -4.72
N TRP A 53 -14.48 -8.12 -4.40
CA TRP A 53 -14.56 -7.17 -3.27
C TRP A 53 -15.67 -6.14 -3.50
N GLY A 54 -15.84 -5.68 -4.74
CA GLY A 54 -16.88 -4.72 -5.13
C GLY A 54 -18.31 -5.17 -4.89
N ILE A 55 -18.57 -6.48 -4.77
CA ILE A 55 -19.89 -7.01 -4.38
C ILE A 55 -20.25 -6.55 -2.96
N ASN A 56 -19.29 -6.58 -2.04
CA ASN A 56 -19.47 -6.10 -0.67
C ASN A 56 -19.27 -4.58 -0.54
N PHE A 57 -18.43 -3.96 -1.40
CA PHE A 57 -18.00 -2.56 -1.30
C PHE A 57 -18.21 -1.77 -2.60
N PRO A 58 -19.46 -1.64 -3.08
CA PRO A 58 -19.73 -1.06 -4.41
C PRO A 58 -19.25 0.38 -4.55
N ASN A 59 -19.31 1.19 -3.48
CA ASN A 59 -18.88 2.59 -3.51
C ASN A 59 -17.35 2.72 -3.66
N GLN A 60 -16.60 1.91 -2.92
CA GLN A 60 -15.14 1.88 -2.96
C GLN A 60 -14.67 1.32 -4.30
N TRP A 61 -15.31 0.25 -4.78
CA TRP A 61 -15.02 -0.33 -6.09
C TRP A 61 -15.28 0.65 -7.23
N SER A 62 -16.46 1.28 -7.27
CA SER A 62 -16.77 2.31 -8.27
C SER A 62 -15.77 3.47 -8.26
N SER A 63 -15.26 3.85 -7.07
CA SER A 63 -14.24 4.88 -6.94
C SER A 63 -12.88 4.42 -7.48
N LEU A 64 -12.48 3.17 -7.23
CA LEU A 64 -11.25 2.59 -7.76
C LEU A 64 -11.27 2.52 -9.30
N GLN A 65 -12.40 2.16 -9.90
CA GLN A 65 -12.56 2.07 -11.36
C GLN A 65 -12.33 3.41 -12.07
N LYS A 66 -12.60 4.55 -11.42
CA LYS A 66 -12.34 5.88 -11.99
C LYS A 66 -10.86 6.13 -12.28
N THR A 67 -9.96 5.36 -11.68
CA THR A 67 -8.51 5.45 -11.94
C THR A 67 -8.13 4.97 -13.35
N GLU A 68 -8.98 4.19 -14.02
CA GLU A 68 -8.72 3.71 -15.37
C GLU A 68 -8.78 4.84 -16.41
N THR A 69 -9.76 5.73 -16.26
CA THR A 69 -10.15 6.69 -17.31
C THR A 69 -9.76 8.13 -17.04
N ASN A 70 -9.26 8.46 -15.84
CA ASN A 70 -8.74 9.80 -15.60
C ASN A 70 -7.50 10.04 -16.47
N ASN A 71 -7.57 11.07 -17.31
CA ASN A 71 -6.52 11.49 -18.24
C ASN A 71 -6.32 13.02 -18.24
N ILE A 72 -6.74 13.68 -17.16
CA ILE A 72 -6.66 15.13 -17.03
C ILE A 72 -5.26 15.55 -16.60
N ASP A 73 -4.72 16.54 -17.30
CA ASP A 73 -3.45 17.16 -16.96
C ASP A 73 -3.64 18.44 -16.13
N THR A 74 -2.68 18.66 -15.27
CA THR A 74 -2.52 19.87 -14.45
C THR A 74 -1.27 20.62 -14.92
N THR A 75 -0.93 21.73 -14.27
CA THR A 75 0.26 22.52 -14.62
C THR A 75 1.57 21.71 -14.59
N TYR A 76 1.71 20.77 -13.65
CA TYR A 76 3.00 20.12 -13.39
C TYR A 76 3.05 18.62 -13.71
N GLY A 77 1.91 17.93 -13.69
CA GLY A 77 1.77 16.52 -14.07
C GLY A 77 0.32 16.25 -14.42
N GLY A 78 -0.15 15.03 -14.26
CA GLY A 78 -1.52 14.72 -14.61
C GLY A 78 -1.80 13.24 -14.64
N SER A 79 -2.41 12.82 -15.73
CA SER A 79 -2.75 11.42 -15.95
C SER A 79 -2.85 11.05 -17.44
N SER A 80 -2.39 11.94 -18.34
CA SER A 80 -2.44 11.71 -19.78
C SER A 80 -1.35 10.76 -20.31
N LYS A 81 -0.43 10.29 -19.46
CA LYS A 81 0.72 9.44 -19.86
C LYS A 81 1.64 10.17 -20.85
N PHE A 82 1.80 11.49 -20.75
CA PHE A 82 2.74 12.22 -21.60
C PHE A 82 4.19 11.79 -21.33
N SER A 83 5.07 11.96 -22.32
CA SER A 83 6.49 11.60 -22.19
C SER A 83 7.27 12.68 -21.43
N HIS A 84 7.90 12.30 -20.32
CA HIS A 84 8.87 13.17 -19.62
C HIS A 84 10.13 13.40 -20.46
N LEU A 85 10.51 12.44 -21.30
CA LEU A 85 11.66 12.57 -22.20
C LEU A 85 11.42 13.63 -23.28
N GLU A 86 10.19 13.78 -23.76
CA GLU A 86 9.82 14.84 -24.70
C GLU A 86 9.72 16.20 -24.01
N ARG A 87 9.17 16.23 -22.78
CA ARG A 87 9.02 17.46 -21.99
C ARG A 87 10.37 18.02 -21.51
N ASP A 88 11.31 17.13 -21.17
CA ASP A 88 12.68 17.49 -20.81
C ASP A 88 13.71 16.55 -21.48
N PRO A 89 14.17 16.89 -22.70
CA PRO A 89 15.12 16.07 -23.44
C PRO A 89 16.47 15.84 -22.77
N ARG A 90 16.82 16.64 -21.74
CA ARG A 90 18.04 16.42 -20.96
C ARG A 90 18.00 15.09 -20.23
N GLN A 91 16.81 14.57 -19.92
CA GLN A 91 16.65 13.26 -19.28
C GLN A 91 17.14 12.12 -20.15
N VAL A 92 17.06 12.24 -21.48
CA VAL A 92 17.63 11.25 -22.41
C VAL A 92 19.15 11.15 -22.24
N ILE A 93 19.82 12.29 -22.02
CA ILE A 93 21.27 12.36 -21.78
C ILE A 93 21.61 11.82 -20.40
N LEU A 94 20.87 12.26 -19.36
CA LEU A 94 21.10 11.84 -17.98
C LEU A 94 20.90 10.33 -17.78
N PHE A 95 19.99 9.72 -18.52
CA PHE A 95 19.72 8.27 -18.47
C PHE A 95 20.44 7.49 -19.56
N ALA A 96 21.42 8.08 -20.27
CA ALA A 96 22.12 7.39 -21.35
C ALA A 96 22.72 6.05 -20.88
N GLY A 97 22.39 4.97 -21.59
CA GLY A 97 22.77 3.60 -21.23
C GLY A 97 21.85 2.90 -20.22
N TYR A 98 20.79 3.57 -19.75
CA TYR A 98 19.81 3.03 -18.80
C TYR A 98 18.41 2.93 -19.45
N PRO A 99 17.57 1.92 -19.11
CA PRO A 99 16.28 1.73 -19.77
C PRO A 99 15.34 2.95 -19.72
N PHE A 100 15.47 3.83 -18.73
CA PHE A 100 14.69 5.06 -18.63
C PHE A 100 14.92 6.03 -19.80
N SER A 101 16.06 5.96 -20.51
CA SER A 101 16.27 6.77 -21.71
C SER A 101 15.43 6.32 -22.91
N LYS A 102 14.81 5.12 -22.85
CA LYS A 102 13.97 4.58 -23.93
C LYS A 102 12.54 5.07 -23.84
N GLU A 103 11.99 5.11 -22.63
CA GLU A 103 10.63 5.58 -22.36
C GLU A 103 10.43 5.88 -20.86
N TYR A 104 10.00 7.09 -20.56
CA TYR A 104 9.64 7.53 -19.22
C TYR A 104 8.48 8.52 -19.34
N ASN A 105 7.31 8.10 -18.85
CA ASN A 105 6.04 8.79 -19.02
C ASN A 105 5.49 9.18 -17.65
N ASP A 106 4.66 10.21 -17.62
CA ASP A 106 3.87 10.60 -16.45
C ASP A 106 3.02 9.42 -15.98
N ASP A 107 2.88 9.29 -14.66
CA ASP A 107 2.05 8.25 -14.08
C ASP A 107 0.56 8.52 -14.31
N ARG A 108 -0.24 7.47 -14.19
CA ARG A 108 -1.70 7.55 -14.25
C ARG A 108 -2.31 6.53 -13.30
N GLY A 109 -3.64 6.49 -13.27
CA GLY A 109 -4.34 5.77 -12.21
C GLY A 109 -4.06 4.26 -12.17
N HIS A 110 -4.14 3.71 -10.95
CA HIS A 110 -3.77 2.34 -10.58
C HIS A 110 -4.33 1.23 -11.47
N ALA A 111 -5.53 1.37 -12.03
CA ALA A 111 -6.11 0.39 -12.94
C ALA A 111 -5.26 0.16 -14.21
N ASN A 112 -4.41 1.11 -14.59
CA ASN A 112 -3.54 1.02 -15.76
C ASN A 112 -2.15 0.42 -15.46
N ALA A 113 -1.80 0.16 -14.19
CA ALA A 113 -0.43 -0.19 -13.80
C ALA A 113 0.13 -1.44 -14.52
N VAL A 114 -0.65 -2.52 -14.60
CA VAL A 114 -0.25 -3.75 -15.32
C VAL A 114 -0.18 -3.53 -16.83
N LYS A 115 -1.11 -2.74 -17.39
CA LYS A 115 -1.09 -2.40 -18.82
C LYS A 115 0.19 -1.62 -19.16
N ASP A 116 0.47 -0.57 -18.40
CA ASP A 116 1.60 0.32 -18.67
C ASP A 116 2.94 -0.38 -18.49
N VAL A 117 3.12 -1.21 -17.47
CA VAL A 117 4.37 -1.95 -17.30
C VAL A 117 4.58 -3.01 -18.39
N ASN A 118 3.51 -3.54 -18.98
CA ASN A 118 3.61 -4.50 -20.08
C ASN A 118 3.85 -3.85 -21.45
N GLU A 119 3.46 -2.59 -21.63
CA GLU A 119 3.61 -1.84 -22.90
C GLU A 119 4.91 -1.02 -22.96
N ILE A 120 5.51 -0.68 -21.81
CA ILE A 120 6.66 0.22 -21.74
C ILE A 120 7.92 -0.37 -22.41
N LYS A 121 8.63 0.45 -23.20
CA LYS A 121 9.89 0.07 -23.89
C LYS A 121 11.09 -0.16 -22.97
N ARG A 122 10.92 0.00 -21.66
CA ARG A 122 11.98 -0.28 -20.67
C ARG A 122 12.19 -1.78 -20.46
N ILE A 123 11.13 -2.57 -20.62
CA ILE A 123 11.18 -4.02 -20.44
C ILE A 123 11.95 -4.65 -21.60
N ASN A 124 12.75 -5.66 -21.28
CA ASN A 124 13.53 -6.47 -22.21
C ASN A 124 13.65 -7.92 -21.68
N GLU A 125 14.27 -8.80 -22.47
CA GLU A 125 14.48 -10.24 -22.21
C GLU A 125 15.06 -10.56 -20.82
N THR A 126 15.86 -9.65 -20.24
CA THR A 126 16.57 -9.85 -18.96
C THR A 126 15.91 -9.14 -17.78
N THR A 127 14.73 -8.55 -17.98
CA THR A 127 14.04 -7.82 -16.91
C THR A 127 13.56 -8.80 -15.85
N PRO A 128 13.84 -8.56 -14.55
CA PRO A 128 13.39 -9.44 -13.48
C PRO A 128 11.89 -9.26 -13.18
N ALA A 129 11.27 -10.31 -12.65
CA ALA A 129 9.89 -10.30 -12.17
C ALA A 129 9.66 -9.31 -11.02
N THR A 130 10.73 -8.91 -10.31
CA THR A 130 10.74 -7.82 -9.33
C THR A 130 10.07 -6.53 -9.85
N CYS A 131 10.12 -6.26 -11.16
CA CYS A 131 9.45 -5.10 -11.75
C CYS A 131 7.90 -5.12 -11.61
N TYR A 132 7.30 -6.29 -11.37
CA TYR A 132 5.87 -6.43 -11.08
C TYR A 132 5.50 -6.16 -9.62
N SER A 133 6.45 -6.15 -8.69
CA SER A 133 6.19 -6.10 -7.23
C SER A 133 5.27 -4.96 -6.81
N CYS A 134 5.33 -3.82 -7.50
CA CYS A 134 4.48 -2.65 -7.23
C CYS A 134 3.43 -2.41 -8.33
N LYS A 135 2.89 -3.47 -8.95
CA LYS A 135 1.99 -3.35 -10.11
C LYS A 135 0.68 -4.12 -10.01
N SER A 136 0.58 -5.14 -9.15
CA SER A 136 -0.54 -6.08 -9.19
C SER A 136 -1.05 -6.48 -7.81
N SER A 137 -2.36 -6.70 -7.71
CA SER A 137 -3.00 -7.33 -6.55
C SER A 137 -2.81 -8.85 -6.50
N ASN A 138 -2.23 -9.47 -7.52
CA ASN A 138 -1.82 -10.88 -7.50
C ASN A 138 -0.62 -11.12 -6.57
N ASN A 139 0.26 -10.12 -6.42
CA ASN A 139 1.55 -10.30 -5.75
C ASN A 139 1.47 -10.79 -4.30
N PRO A 140 0.54 -10.31 -3.43
CA PRO A 140 0.44 -10.81 -2.06
C PRO A 140 0.29 -12.33 -1.98
N ALA A 141 -0.59 -12.91 -2.81
CA ALA A 141 -0.77 -14.36 -2.86
C ALA A 141 0.46 -15.07 -3.44
N LEU A 142 1.06 -14.52 -4.50
CA LEU A 142 2.28 -15.07 -5.10
C LEU A 142 3.44 -15.10 -4.10
N TRP A 143 3.70 -13.99 -3.39
CA TRP A 143 4.73 -13.94 -2.35
C TRP A 143 4.44 -14.90 -1.19
N ALA A 144 3.18 -15.09 -0.81
CA ALA A 144 2.82 -16.07 0.21
C ALA A 144 3.03 -17.52 -0.24
N GLU A 145 2.86 -17.81 -1.54
CA GLU A 145 3.00 -19.15 -2.10
C GLU A 145 4.46 -19.53 -2.36
N MET A 146 5.23 -18.68 -3.05
CA MET A 146 6.60 -19.00 -3.49
C MET A 146 7.70 -18.30 -2.69
N GLY A 147 7.36 -17.28 -1.91
CA GLY A 147 8.33 -16.43 -1.22
C GLY A 147 8.90 -15.32 -2.13
N MET A 148 9.34 -14.23 -1.50
CA MET A 148 9.87 -13.06 -2.20
C MET A 148 11.14 -13.37 -3.00
N GLU A 149 12.07 -14.17 -2.46
CA GLU A 149 13.33 -14.49 -3.14
C GLU A 149 13.11 -15.28 -4.43
N ALA A 150 12.21 -16.28 -4.40
CA ALA A 150 11.87 -17.04 -5.60
C ALA A 150 11.13 -16.17 -6.61
N TYR A 151 10.21 -15.32 -6.14
CA TYR A 151 9.49 -14.37 -6.99
C TYR A 151 10.45 -13.41 -7.70
N ASP A 152 11.37 -12.77 -6.98
CA ASP A 152 12.27 -11.74 -7.52
C ASP A 152 13.31 -12.33 -8.49
N ALA A 153 13.72 -13.58 -8.28
CA ALA A 153 14.67 -14.29 -9.15
C ALA A 153 14.10 -14.71 -10.52
N MET A 154 12.77 -14.69 -10.69
CA MET A 154 12.13 -15.03 -11.97
C MET A 154 12.33 -13.92 -13.01
N LEU A 155 12.18 -14.27 -14.29
CA LEU A 155 12.09 -13.27 -15.37
C LEU A 155 10.69 -12.66 -15.42
N PHE A 156 10.64 -11.41 -15.87
CA PHE A 156 9.39 -10.68 -16.12
C PHE A 156 8.50 -11.43 -17.13
N SER A 157 9.08 -12.01 -18.17
CA SER A 157 8.36 -12.83 -19.15
C SER A 157 7.64 -14.02 -18.51
N ASP A 158 8.30 -14.68 -17.56
CA ASP A 158 7.84 -15.93 -16.95
C ASP A 158 6.77 -15.66 -15.90
N MET A 159 6.85 -14.50 -15.24
CA MET A 159 5.86 -14.06 -14.26
C MET A 159 4.59 -13.50 -14.91
N LYS A 160 4.69 -12.91 -16.11
CA LYS A 160 3.57 -12.23 -16.80
C LYS A 160 2.26 -13.02 -16.83
N PRO A 161 2.22 -14.35 -17.09
CA PRO A 161 0.97 -15.12 -17.07
C PRO A 161 0.25 -15.16 -15.71
N ASN A 162 0.98 -14.94 -14.61
CA ASN A 162 0.45 -14.94 -13.25
C ASN A 162 -0.07 -13.55 -12.82
N ILE A 163 0.21 -12.51 -13.60
CA ILE A 163 -0.17 -11.12 -13.32
C ILE A 163 -1.42 -10.74 -14.11
N GLN A 164 -2.59 -10.99 -13.51
CA GLN A 164 -3.89 -10.86 -14.18
C GLN A 164 -4.65 -9.61 -13.78
N ASN A 165 -4.42 -9.10 -12.57
CA ASN A 165 -5.13 -7.98 -11.98
C ASN A 165 -4.18 -6.82 -11.74
N SER A 166 -4.63 -5.59 -12.01
CA SER A 166 -3.86 -4.40 -11.63
C SER A 166 -3.90 -4.17 -10.11
N ILE A 167 -3.23 -3.11 -9.64
CA ILE A 167 -3.27 -2.68 -8.25
C ILE A 167 -4.74 -2.55 -7.79
N GLY A 168 -5.07 -3.18 -6.66
CA GLY A 168 -6.44 -3.34 -6.20
C GLY A 168 -6.57 -3.57 -4.69
N CYS A 169 -7.73 -4.07 -4.27
CA CYS A 169 -8.11 -4.17 -2.86
C CYS A 169 -7.09 -4.95 -2.01
N ALA A 170 -6.64 -6.10 -2.51
CA ALA A 170 -5.72 -6.99 -1.79
C ALA A 170 -4.32 -6.40 -1.57
N ASN A 171 -3.92 -5.34 -2.29
CA ASN A 171 -2.64 -4.68 -2.02
C ASN A 171 -2.61 -3.95 -0.66
N CYS A 172 -3.78 -3.54 -0.16
CA CYS A 172 -3.88 -2.64 1.00
C CYS A 172 -4.81 -3.17 2.10
N HIS A 173 -5.70 -4.13 1.81
CA HIS A 173 -6.73 -4.59 2.74
C HIS A 173 -6.65 -6.09 3.04
N GLU A 174 -6.78 -6.42 4.32
CA GLU A 174 -6.96 -7.79 4.81
C GLU A 174 -8.39 -8.26 4.59
N ALA A 175 -8.58 -9.45 4.02
CA ALA A 175 -9.91 -10.05 3.87
C ALA A 175 -10.52 -10.35 5.25
N GLY A 176 -11.85 -10.27 5.36
CA GLY A 176 -12.59 -10.48 6.61
C GLY A 176 -12.61 -9.26 7.54
N THR A 177 -11.47 -8.60 7.77
CA THR A 177 -11.38 -7.45 8.70
C THR A 177 -11.38 -6.07 8.01
N LEU A 178 -10.98 -6.02 6.73
CA LEU A 178 -10.68 -4.80 5.97
C LEU A 178 -9.61 -3.90 6.58
N ARG A 179 -8.85 -4.41 7.55
CA ARG A 179 -7.74 -3.67 8.15
C ARG A 179 -6.71 -3.33 7.08
N LEU A 180 -6.11 -2.15 7.20
CA LEU A 180 -4.99 -1.75 6.36
C LEU A 180 -3.77 -2.62 6.69
N ILE A 181 -3.10 -3.13 5.67
CA ILE A 181 -1.97 -4.06 5.84
C ILE A 181 -0.76 -3.67 4.97
N VAL A 182 0.43 -4.03 5.47
CA VAL A 182 1.63 -4.12 4.65
C VAL A 182 1.58 -5.44 3.91
N THR A 183 1.77 -5.42 2.59
CA THR A 183 1.73 -6.63 1.75
C THR A 183 3.02 -6.84 0.98
N ASN A 184 3.78 -5.78 0.70
CA ASN A 184 5.07 -5.89 0.04
C ASN A 184 6.14 -6.29 1.06
N PRO A 185 6.77 -7.47 0.93
CA PRO A 185 7.76 -7.91 1.92
C PRO A 185 9.00 -7.00 1.97
N ALA A 186 9.32 -6.27 0.89
CA ALA A 186 10.38 -5.25 0.90
C ALA A 186 10.08 -4.11 1.89
N LEU A 187 8.82 -3.69 1.99
CA LEU A 187 8.40 -2.68 2.98
C LEU A 187 8.56 -3.21 4.39
N GLU A 188 8.09 -4.44 4.63
CA GLU A 188 8.19 -5.07 5.95
C GLU A 188 9.66 -5.22 6.38
N ASN A 189 10.53 -5.67 5.48
CA ASN A 189 11.97 -5.76 5.73
C ASN A 189 12.58 -4.40 6.07
N ALA A 190 12.21 -3.35 5.33
CA ALA A 190 12.71 -2.00 5.56
C ALA A 190 12.23 -1.41 6.90
N LEU A 191 10.98 -1.65 7.29
CA LEU A 191 10.46 -1.22 8.60
C LEU A 191 11.13 -1.99 9.75
N LYS A 192 11.33 -3.30 9.59
CA LYS A 192 12.07 -4.12 10.56
C LYS A 192 13.52 -3.66 10.71
N ALA A 193 14.20 -3.29 9.62
CA ALA A 193 15.55 -2.73 9.67
C ALA A 193 15.62 -1.42 10.46
N GLN A 194 14.51 -0.68 10.57
CA GLN A 194 14.37 0.49 11.43
C GLN A 194 13.88 0.17 12.86
N GLY A 195 13.72 -1.10 13.22
CA GLY A 195 13.15 -1.53 14.50
C GLY A 195 11.68 -1.18 14.67
N LYS A 196 10.91 -1.07 13.57
CA LYS A 196 9.49 -0.73 13.58
C LYS A 196 8.63 -1.93 13.21
N GLU A 197 7.59 -2.16 14.00
CA GLU A 197 6.58 -3.20 13.75
C GLU A 197 5.30 -2.56 13.22
N TRP A 198 5.02 -2.73 11.92
CA TRP A 198 3.88 -2.07 11.29
C TRP A 198 2.52 -2.46 11.91
N THR A 199 2.44 -3.66 12.50
CA THR A 199 1.22 -4.16 13.15
C THR A 199 0.82 -3.36 14.38
N THR A 200 1.75 -2.60 14.98
CA THR A 200 1.49 -1.71 16.12
C THR A 200 1.17 -0.29 15.70
N PHE A 201 1.23 0.03 14.40
CA PHE A 201 0.97 1.38 13.91
C PHE A 201 -0.49 1.78 14.12
N SER A 202 -0.66 3.06 14.45
CA SER A 202 -1.96 3.68 14.50
C SER A 202 -2.64 3.66 13.13
N ARG A 203 -3.96 3.81 13.13
CA ARG A 203 -4.73 3.97 11.89
C ARG A 203 -4.24 5.15 11.04
N GLN A 204 -3.74 6.21 11.67
CA GLN A 204 -3.26 7.39 10.93
C GLN A 204 -1.95 7.09 10.22
N GLU A 205 -1.02 6.39 10.85
CA GLU A 205 0.23 5.94 10.22
C GLU A 205 -0.06 4.98 9.07
N MET A 206 -0.97 4.02 9.28
CA MET A 206 -1.33 3.06 8.23
C MET A 206 -1.95 3.69 6.98
N ARG A 207 -2.57 4.87 7.08
CA ARG A 207 -3.09 5.61 5.91
C ARG A 207 -1.99 6.09 4.97
N THR A 208 -0.75 6.18 5.43
CA THR A 208 0.42 6.47 4.61
C THR A 208 1.19 5.20 4.27
N VAL A 209 1.35 4.30 5.24
CA VAL A 209 2.17 3.08 5.09
C VAL A 209 1.64 2.16 3.98
N VAL A 210 0.33 2.10 3.74
CA VAL A 210 -0.19 1.32 2.61
C VAL A 210 0.27 1.85 1.25
N CYS A 211 0.50 3.17 1.12
CA CYS A 211 1.07 3.78 -0.08
C CYS A 211 2.57 3.44 -0.21
N ALA A 212 3.25 3.32 0.93
CA ALA A 212 4.67 2.96 1.00
C ALA A 212 4.94 1.50 0.61
N ASN A 213 3.92 0.66 0.39
CA ASN A 213 4.11 -0.63 -0.27
C ASN A 213 4.75 -0.45 -1.66
N CYS A 214 4.58 0.73 -2.29
CA CYS A 214 5.02 0.99 -3.66
C CYS A 214 5.71 2.34 -3.87
N HIS A 215 5.22 3.43 -3.27
CA HIS A 215 5.70 4.80 -3.54
C HIS A 215 6.92 5.15 -2.70
N VAL A 216 8.05 4.53 -3.05
CA VAL A 216 9.33 4.66 -2.34
C VAL A 216 10.48 4.60 -3.33
N GLU A 217 11.65 5.07 -2.91
CA GLU A 217 12.91 4.74 -3.60
C GLU A 217 13.26 3.27 -3.34
N TYR A 218 13.78 2.59 -4.37
CA TYR A 218 14.16 1.18 -4.27
C TYR A 218 15.32 0.85 -5.21
N TYR A 219 15.99 -0.26 -4.90
CA TYR A 219 16.96 -0.89 -5.80
C TYR A 219 16.82 -2.40 -5.77
N PHE A 220 17.48 -3.08 -6.70
CA PHE A 220 17.52 -4.54 -6.76
C PHE A 220 18.88 -5.04 -6.26
N ALA A 221 18.89 -5.69 -5.10
CA ALA A 221 20.10 -6.17 -4.45
C ALA A 221 20.55 -7.53 -5.01
N GLY A 222 21.87 -7.68 -5.17
CA GLY A 222 22.50 -8.94 -5.56
C GLY A 222 22.13 -9.44 -6.96
N ASP A 223 22.54 -10.69 -7.23
CA ASP A 223 22.32 -11.34 -8.52
C ASP A 223 20.86 -11.75 -8.71
N HIS A 224 20.15 -12.06 -7.62
CA HIS A 224 18.72 -12.43 -7.62
C HIS A 224 17.76 -11.24 -7.71
N LYS A 225 18.27 -10.02 -7.90
CA LYS A 225 17.47 -8.79 -8.10
C LYS A 225 16.41 -8.57 -7.01
N PHE A 226 16.80 -8.80 -5.77
CA PHE A 226 15.91 -8.72 -4.60
C PHE A 226 15.45 -7.28 -4.35
N LEU A 227 14.14 -7.04 -4.31
CA LEU A 227 13.59 -5.68 -4.09
C LEU A 227 13.99 -5.17 -2.71
N THR A 228 14.71 -4.04 -2.66
CA THR A 228 15.21 -3.49 -1.41
C THR A 228 14.89 -2.00 -1.30
N PHE A 229 14.34 -1.59 -0.16
CA PHE A 229 14.17 -0.18 0.17
C PHE A 229 15.36 0.27 1.04
N PRO A 230 16.14 1.29 0.64
CA PRO A 230 17.41 1.64 1.27
C PRO A 230 17.25 2.46 2.56
N TRP A 231 16.51 1.92 3.54
CA TRP A 231 16.04 2.66 4.72
C TRP A 231 16.86 2.44 6.00
N GLU A 232 17.93 1.63 5.92
CA GLU A 232 18.80 1.27 7.04
C GLU A 232 19.40 2.50 7.75
N LYS A 233 19.69 3.57 7.00
CA LYS A 233 20.32 4.81 7.51
C LYS A 233 19.35 5.99 7.62
N GLY A 234 18.05 5.72 7.50
CA GLY A 234 17.01 6.74 7.48
C GLY A 234 16.14 6.67 6.22
N THR A 235 14.97 7.27 6.35
CA THR A 235 13.95 7.46 5.29
C THR A 235 13.81 8.93 4.97
#